data_AF-A0A2T4PZ77-F1
#
_entry.id   AF-A0A2T4PZ77-F1
#
_cell.length_a   1.000
_cell.length_b   1.000
_cell.length_c   1.000
_cell.angle_alpha   90.00
_cell.angle_beta   90.00
_cell.angle_gamma   90.00
#
_symmetry.space_group_name_H-M   'P 1'
#
loop_
_entity.id
_entity.type
_entity.pdbx_description
1 polymer ?
#
loop_
_entity_poly.entity_id
_entity_poly.type
_entity_poly.pdbx_seq_one_letter_code
_entity_poly.pdbx_strand_id
1 'polypeptide(L)'
;MQNEIKKVARIQLYDEPYDKAVPDTGIVFYNLDINTAVIEMEIIRKNYPLQISDENVDTYVYLQGVDQNGNDYGTELDVEYIDPFSGLLSVTIPSDYLKAVNGSTVLAQLYITLHKNNRVPNTKSDTVVLNEFKFTVKDALINSISGVTKIEKIREFDKMRDEIRKRMTDIETAMKNGSDYVIRMENTLTNGLKQINDLVVKATKDINDTVASAQTVLNTTKDNTINTVTKARDDVLNAIKNNQVVKLSDLPSQFNALAWQKYQLTRDTGTIFQVVGVDFDKPEDTLGDKSQVFYVSQGTNLPPRTQSNGVVYYYCVTSDYKRLEYRPNGSNKIFYRRKEAGTWLDWVEVFNSESDLGTQKYKFTNDDGTRKWLGTLSSPVESLEPGLYECTIPANANTVNAPLDINNSSYIAELNITKSSSGRKQIILIQNYTEDMWLKTIHTNGADRGWTLINPKPNFTDTGWLPLTLINNVQAYSTAYVPQYKLVNNNGDIILKLKGAVKNLTTTGVVIATLPSNIASLVTMTSPFVQSSSFKNGNATTARWSVNTNGEIKFDGVSFSNTLMSADDFYPITTVIPL
;
A
#
# COMPACT_ATOMS: atom_id res chain seq x y z
N MET A 1 68.97 -37.76 -5.52
CA MET A 1 69.44 -39.07 -5.01
C MET A 1 70.82 -39.32 -5.60
N GLN A 2 71.83 -38.97 -4.83
CA GLN A 2 73.23 -39.31 -5.07
C GLN A 2 73.37 -40.73 -4.53
N ASN A 3 73.88 -41.69 -5.33
CA ASN A 3 74.00 -43.09 -4.90
C ASN A 3 74.87 -43.16 -3.63
N GLU A 4 74.24 -43.42 -2.49
CA GLU A 4 74.94 -43.64 -1.23
C GLU A 4 75.73 -44.95 -1.31
N ILE A 5 77.01 -44.89 -0.97
CA ILE A 5 77.91 -46.05 -1.02
C ILE A 5 77.52 -47.01 0.12
N LYS A 6 76.87 -48.13 -0.20
CA LYS A 6 76.52 -49.18 0.78
C LYS A 6 77.31 -50.47 0.48
N LYS A 7 77.84 -51.11 1.52
CA LYS A 7 78.37 -52.48 1.49
C LYS A 7 77.24 -53.43 1.82
N VAL A 8 76.54 -53.88 0.79
CA VAL A 8 75.38 -54.76 0.92
C VAL A 8 75.84 -56.21 0.78
N ALA A 9 75.63 -57.00 1.82
CA ALA A 9 75.78 -58.45 1.77
C ALA A 9 74.39 -59.09 1.63
N ARG A 10 74.24 -60.07 0.74
CA ARG A 10 72.97 -60.77 0.50
C ARG A 10 73.03 -62.21 0.98
N ILE A 11 72.02 -62.62 1.75
CA ILE A 11 71.89 -63.98 2.26
C ILE A 11 70.46 -64.49 2.08
N GLN A 12 70.31 -65.81 2.06
CA GLN A 12 69.01 -66.47 2.01
C GLN A 12 68.74 -67.20 3.32
N LEU A 13 67.55 -66.96 3.88
CA LEU A 13 67.08 -67.59 5.11
C LEU A 13 65.86 -68.45 4.80
N TYR A 14 65.79 -69.64 5.42
CA TYR A 14 64.78 -70.65 5.10
C TYR A 14 63.85 -70.87 6.29
N ASP A 15 62.53 -70.83 6.04
CA ASP A 15 61.49 -71.22 7.00
C ASP A 15 61.22 -72.73 6.89
N GLU A 16 62.12 -73.54 7.48
CA GLU A 16 62.04 -75.01 7.49
C GLU A 16 62.45 -75.58 8.86
N PRO A 17 61.80 -76.64 9.38
CA PRO A 17 62.05 -77.16 10.73
C PRO A 17 63.26 -78.13 10.82
N TYR A 18 64.21 -78.04 9.88
CA TYR A 18 65.36 -78.95 9.81
C TYR A 18 66.60 -78.27 10.38
N ASP A 19 67.27 -78.93 11.33
CA ASP A 19 68.53 -78.47 11.92
C ASP A 19 69.64 -78.47 10.86
N LYS A 20 70.09 -77.27 10.49
CA LYS A 20 71.18 -77.04 9.53
C LYS A 20 72.31 -76.36 10.29
N ALA A 21 73.54 -76.87 10.14
CA ALA A 21 74.71 -76.27 10.78
C ALA A 21 74.80 -74.78 10.42
N VAL A 22 74.96 -73.91 11.44
CA VAL A 22 74.99 -72.44 11.28
C VAL A 22 76.06 -72.06 10.26
N PRO A 23 75.67 -71.56 9.07
CA PRO A 23 76.64 -71.25 8.02
C PRO A 23 77.46 -70.04 8.44
N ASP A 24 78.79 -70.16 8.39
CA ASP A 24 79.65 -68.98 8.37
C ASP A 24 79.46 -68.33 7.01
N THR A 25 78.80 -67.17 7.00
CA THR A 25 78.42 -66.49 5.77
C THR A 25 79.64 -65.90 5.04
N GLY A 26 80.81 -65.86 5.70
CA GLY A 26 82.01 -65.21 5.17
C GLY A 26 81.88 -63.68 5.10
N ILE A 27 80.78 -63.12 5.60
CA ILE A 27 80.52 -61.68 5.61
C ILE A 27 81.45 -61.02 6.64
N VAL A 28 82.15 -59.98 6.19
CA VAL A 28 83.05 -59.19 7.02
C VAL A 28 82.69 -57.72 6.91
N PHE A 29 82.37 -57.12 8.05
CA PHE A 29 82.23 -55.67 8.19
C PHE A 29 83.38 -55.09 9.00
N TYR A 30 83.58 -53.79 8.89
CA TYR A 30 84.62 -53.09 9.64
C TYR A 30 84.02 -52.16 10.69
N ASN A 31 84.66 -52.06 11.86
CA ASN A 31 84.23 -51.20 12.96
C ASN A 31 84.07 -49.70 12.62
N LEU A 32 84.67 -49.24 11.51
CA LEU A 32 84.54 -47.87 11.02
C LEU A 32 83.53 -47.69 9.88
N ASP A 33 82.80 -48.74 9.49
CA ASP A 33 81.71 -48.62 8.52
C ASP A 33 80.56 -47.81 9.16
N ILE A 34 80.27 -46.61 8.64
CA ILE A 34 79.24 -45.72 9.21
C ILE A 34 77.95 -45.84 8.40
N ASN A 35 76.92 -46.50 8.93
CA ASN A 35 75.60 -46.69 8.30
C ASN A 35 75.66 -47.24 6.86
N THR A 36 76.76 -47.93 6.52
CA THR A 36 77.03 -48.48 5.20
C THR A 36 77.14 -50.00 5.21
N ALA A 37 77.20 -50.64 6.38
CA ALA A 37 77.15 -52.09 6.55
C ALA A 37 75.68 -52.54 6.54
N VAL A 38 75.28 -53.18 5.44
CA VAL A 38 73.88 -53.57 5.22
C VAL A 38 73.82 -55.05 4.90
N ILE A 39 72.89 -55.75 5.54
CA ILE A 39 72.59 -57.15 5.23
C ILE A 39 71.19 -57.19 4.65
N GLU A 40 71.09 -57.62 3.39
CA GLU A 40 69.84 -57.93 2.73
C GLU A 40 69.56 -59.43 2.85
N MET A 41 68.37 -59.77 3.31
CA MET A 41 67.95 -61.13 3.62
C MET A 41 66.73 -61.47 2.79
N GLU A 42 66.84 -62.50 1.96
CA GLU A 42 65.73 -63.05 1.20
C GLU A 42 65.17 -64.28 1.93
N ILE A 43 63.90 -64.25 2.29
CA ILE A 43 63.27 -65.32 3.07
C ILE A 43 62.53 -66.27 2.14
N ILE A 44 62.84 -67.56 2.24
CA ILE A 44 62.33 -68.61 1.36
C ILE A 44 61.58 -69.65 2.18
N ARG A 45 60.35 -69.97 1.76
CA ARG A 45 59.51 -71.02 2.33
C ARG A 45 59.10 -72.03 1.27
N LYS A 46 59.46 -73.31 1.45
CA LYS A 46 59.16 -74.41 0.49
C LYS A 46 59.55 -74.08 -0.96
N ASN A 47 60.77 -73.57 -1.17
CA ASN A 47 61.34 -73.14 -2.45
C ASN A 47 60.66 -71.94 -3.14
N TYR A 48 59.80 -71.18 -2.45
CA TYR A 48 59.25 -69.92 -2.95
C TYR A 48 59.57 -68.77 -1.99
N PRO A 49 59.74 -67.52 -2.51
CA PRO A 49 59.92 -66.36 -1.65
C PRO A 49 58.70 -66.13 -0.73
N LEU A 50 58.96 -65.85 0.54
CA LEU A 50 57.92 -65.65 1.55
C LEU A 50 57.46 -64.18 1.52
N GLN A 51 56.20 -63.96 1.17
CA GLN A 51 55.63 -62.61 1.10
C GLN A 51 55.35 -62.06 2.51
N ILE A 52 56.08 -61.00 2.88
CA ILE A 52 55.99 -60.38 4.20
C ILE A 52 56.10 -58.85 4.10
N SER A 53 55.34 -58.13 4.90
CA SER A 53 55.33 -56.67 4.96
C SER A 53 55.08 -56.21 6.39
N ASP A 54 55.40 -54.95 6.66
CA ASP A 54 55.00 -54.24 7.87
C ASP A 54 53.48 -54.27 8.13
N GLU A 55 52.64 -54.47 7.11
CA GLU A 55 51.19 -54.63 7.33
C GLU A 55 50.78 -56.00 7.93
N ASN A 56 51.60 -57.05 7.77
CA ASN A 56 51.19 -58.42 8.07
C ASN A 56 52.03 -59.14 9.14
N VAL A 57 53.28 -58.73 9.34
CA VAL A 57 54.20 -59.29 10.33
C VAL A 57 55.11 -58.22 10.96
N ASP A 58 55.42 -58.42 12.24
CA ASP A 58 56.50 -57.72 12.94
C ASP A 58 57.78 -58.54 12.73
N THR A 59 58.80 -57.93 12.14
CA THR A 59 60.07 -58.61 11.88
C THR A 59 61.23 -57.82 12.46
N TYR A 60 62.12 -58.50 13.17
CA TYR A 60 63.35 -57.91 13.70
C TYR A 60 64.50 -58.91 13.69
N VAL A 61 65.72 -58.38 13.64
CA VAL A 61 66.95 -59.18 13.76
C VAL A 61 67.54 -58.93 15.14
N TYR A 62 67.85 -60.02 15.84
CA TYR A 62 68.68 -59.95 17.02
C TYR A 62 70.13 -60.29 16.66
N LEU A 63 71.05 -59.45 17.13
CA LEU A 63 72.49 -59.61 16.97
C LEU A 63 73.13 -59.82 18.32
N GLN A 64 74.03 -60.80 18.42
CA GLN A 64 74.82 -61.06 19.61
C GLN A 64 76.29 -61.22 19.26
N GLY A 65 77.12 -60.33 19.78
CA GLY A 65 78.58 -60.39 19.68
C GLY A 65 79.23 -60.29 21.05
N VAL A 66 80.55 -60.13 21.05
CA VAL A 66 81.34 -59.93 22.29
C VAL A 66 82.03 -58.56 22.21
N ASP A 67 81.91 -57.78 23.27
CA ASP A 67 82.58 -56.49 23.37
C ASP A 67 84.10 -56.63 23.60
N GLN A 68 84.81 -55.50 23.57
CA GLN A 68 86.26 -55.46 23.75
C GLN A 68 86.74 -55.93 25.15
N ASN A 69 85.83 -56.07 26.11
CA ASN A 69 86.12 -56.54 27.47
C ASN A 69 85.80 -58.03 27.67
N GLY A 70 85.29 -58.71 26.63
CA GLY A 70 84.94 -60.12 26.67
C GLY A 70 83.51 -60.42 27.15
N ASN A 71 82.64 -59.40 27.28
CA ASN A 71 81.25 -59.59 27.69
C ASN A 71 80.31 -59.67 26.48
N ASP A 72 79.21 -60.40 26.63
CA ASP A 72 78.16 -60.47 25.61
C ASP A 72 77.52 -59.09 25.37
N TYR A 73 77.43 -58.70 24.10
CA TYR A 73 76.86 -57.43 23.67
C TYR A 73 75.86 -57.66 22.54
N GLY A 74 74.58 -57.59 22.90
CA GLY A 74 73.47 -57.84 22.00
C GLY A 74 72.61 -56.61 21.73
N THR A 75 72.06 -56.54 20.52
CA THR A 75 71.08 -55.52 20.16
C THR A 75 70.01 -56.11 19.26
N GLU A 76 68.78 -55.64 19.44
CA GLU A 76 67.69 -55.85 18.51
C GLU A 76 67.71 -54.72 17.47
N LEU A 77 67.48 -55.07 16.20
CA LEU A 77 67.38 -54.13 15.10
C LEU A 77 66.11 -54.39 14.30
N ASP A 78 65.38 -53.31 14.07
CA ASP A 78 64.29 -53.30 13.11
C ASP A 78 64.82 -53.51 11.69
N VAL A 79 64.02 -54.19 10.88
CA VAL A 79 64.32 -54.42 9.47
C VAL A 79 63.49 -53.49 8.58
N GLU A 80 64.05 -53.13 7.44
CA GLU A 80 63.38 -52.39 6.39
C GLU A 80 62.90 -53.36 5.30
N TYR A 81 61.62 -53.28 4.94
CA TYR A 81 61.04 -54.11 3.88
C TYR A 81 61.36 -53.50 2.51
N ILE A 82 62.34 -54.05 1.81
CA ILE A 82 62.78 -53.53 0.50
C ILE A 82 61.84 -53.99 -0.61
N ASP A 83 61.52 -55.28 -0.63
CA ASP A 83 60.51 -55.83 -1.52
C ASP A 83 59.67 -56.90 -0.79
N PRO A 84 58.51 -56.48 -0.25
CA PRO A 84 57.60 -57.37 0.45
C PRO A 84 57.12 -58.60 -0.33
N PHE A 85 57.01 -58.51 -1.66
CA PHE A 85 56.46 -59.61 -2.48
C PHE A 85 57.49 -60.67 -2.83
N SER A 86 58.78 -60.34 -2.76
CA SER A 86 59.89 -61.29 -2.88
C SER A 86 60.51 -61.66 -1.53
N GLY A 87 59.95 -61.18 -0.41
CA GLY A 87 60.45 -61.50 0.92
C GLY A 87 61.85 -60.94 1.20
N LEU A 88 62.21 -59.82 0.55
CA LEU A 88 63.52 -59.19 0.68
C LEU A 88 63.49 -58.09 1.74
N LEU A 89 64.24 -58.33 2.80
CA LEU A 89 64.42 -57.41 3.92
C LEU A 89 65.84 -56.85 3.93
N SER A 90 66.01 -55.68 4.51
CA SER A 90 67.32 -55.05 4.72
C SER A 90 67.47 -54.65 6.17
N VAL A 91 68.62 -54.94 6.74
CA VAL A 91 69.02 -54.40 8.04
C VAL A 91 70.33 -53.65 7.87
N THR A 92 70.36 -52.40 8.33
CA THR A 92 71.58 -51.61 8.38
C THR A 92 72.17 -51.71 9.77
N ILE A 93 73.40 -52.21 9.88
CA ILE A 93 74.05 -52.39 11.18
C ILE A 93 74.55 -51.01 11.67
N PRO A 94 74.12 -50.56 12.86
CA PRO A 94 74.53 -49.28 13.39
C PRO A 94 76.03 -49.17 13.63
N SER A 95 76.56 -47.98 13.36
CA SER A 95 78.00 -47.68 13.41
C SER A 95 78.59 -47.82 14.81
N ASP A 96 77.79 -47.52 15.84
CA ASP A 96 78.12 -47.66 17.25
C ASP A 96 78.18 -49.14 17.67
N TYR A 97 77.25 -49.97 17.20
CA TYR A 97 77.29 -51.41 17.43
C TYR A 97 78.57 -52.04 16.83
N LEU A 98 78.92 -51.71 15.58
CA LEU A 98 80.14 -52.21 14.93
C LEU A 98 81.43 -51.79 15.65
N LYS A 99 81.44 -50.65 16.34
CA LYS A 99 82.57 -50.22 17.18
C LYS A 99 82.67 -51.02 18.47
N ALA A 100 81.53 -51.33 19.08
CA ALA A 100 81.47 -52.04 20.35
C ALA A 100 81.97 -53.49 20.24
N VAL A 101 81.59 -54.21 19.18
CA VAL A 101 81.93 -55.64 18.97
C VAL A 101 83.14 -55.87 18.06
N ASN A 102 84.06 -54.90 18.03
CA ASN A 102 85.24 -54.94 17.17
C ASN A 102 86.14 -56.17 17.44
N GLY A 103 86.46 -56.93 16.40
CA GLY A 103 87.28 -58.14 16.50
C GLY A 103 86.49 -59.40 16.88
N SER A 104 85.15 -59.31 16.96
CA SER A 104 84.27 -60.41 17.34
C SER A 104 83.52 -61.01 16.13
N THR A 105 83.13 -62.29 16.27
CA THR A 105 82.18 -62.94 15.37
C THR A 105 80.78 -62.77 15.96
N VAL A 106 79.90 -62.11 15.22
CA VAL A 106 78.52 -61.82 15.61
C VAL A 106 77.62 -62.94 15.11
N LEU A 107 76.80 -63.48 16.02
CA LEU A 107 75.71 -64.39 15.73
C LEU A 107 74.43 -63.58 15.53
N ALA A 108 73.73 -63.83 14.44
CA ALA A 108 72.52 -63.12 14.06
C ALA A 108 71.37 -64.09 13.86
N GLN A 109 70.17 -63.70 14.29
CA GLN A 109 68.96 -64.48 14.11
C GLN A 109 67.76 -63.58 13.82
N LEU A 110 66.94 -64.00 12.85
CA LEU A 110 65.77 -63.26 12.39
C LEU A 110 64.50 -63.85 13.02
N TYR A 111 63.64 -62.97 13.53
CA TYR A 111 62.38 -63.30 14.17
C TYR A 111 61.23 -62.68 13.38
N ILE A 112 60.22 -63.50 13.03
CA ILE A 112 59.01 -63.04 12.34
C ILE A 112 57.81 -63.40 13.20
N THR A 113 57.02 -62.41 13.58
CA THR A 113 55.80 -62.60 14.37
C THR A 113 54.59 -62.07 13.62
N LEU A 114 53.52 -62.85 13.52
CA LEU A 114 52.27 -62.39 12.90
C LEU A 114 51.66 -61.21 13.70
N HIS A 115 51.26 -60.15 13.00
CA HIS A 115 50.63 -58.98 13.61
C HIS A 115 49.35 -59.33 14.39
N LYS A 116 49.30 -58.95 15.68
CA LYS A 116 48.17 -59.26 16.58
C LYS A 116 46.80 -58.69 16.16
N ASN A 117 46.78 -57.67 15.29
CA ASN A 117 45.54 -57.02 14.86
C ASN A 117 44.84 -57.70 13.66
N ASN A 118 45.43 -58.74 13.06
CA ASN A 118 44.89 -59.42 11.88
C ASN A 118 43.89 -60.56 12.17
N ARG A 119 43.01 -60.39 13.17
CA ARG A 119 41.92 -61.34 13.54
C ARG A 119 42.35 -62.81 13.64
N VAL A 120 43.58 -63.07 14.08
CA VAL A 120 44.02 -64.43 14.39
C VAL A 120 43.71 -64.69 15.88
N PRO A 121 42.99 -65.77 16.25
CA PRO A 121 42.69 -66.09 17.64
C PRO A 121 43.96 -66.15 18.51
N ASN A 122 43.92 -65.65 19.75
CA ASN A 122 45.07 -65.55 20.68
C ASN A 122 45.83 -66.86 20.96
N THR A 123 45.30 -68.01 20.52
CA THR A 123 45.94 -69.32 20.61
C THR A 123 46.79 -69.68 19.38
N LYS A 124 46.97 -68.75 18.43
CA LYS A 124 47.75 -68.90 17.18
C LYS A 124 48.62 -67.67 16.85
N SER A 125 49.12 -66.98 17.87
CA SER A 125 50.16 -65.95 17.72
C SER A 125 51.48 -66.68 17.47
N ASP A 126 51.68 -67.15 16.24
CA ASP A 126 52.81 -67.97 15.88
C ASP A 126 54.01 -67.05 15.57
N THR A 127 55.06 -67.10 16.39
CA THR A 127 56.37 -66.53 16.08
C THR A 127 57.21 -67.61 15.42
N VAL A 128 57.72 -67.31 14.23
CA VAL A 128 58.67 -68.16 13.52
C VAL A 128 60.06 -67.57 13.73
N VAL A 129 60.96 -68.40 14.28
CA VAL A 129 62.38 -68.07 14.41
C VAL A 129 63.11 -68.75 13.27
N LEU A 130 63.84 -67.96 12.49
CA LEU A 130 64.58 -68.46 11.34
C LEU A 130 66.00 -68.86 11.74
N ASN A 131 66.67 -69.60 10.85
CA ASN A 131 68.01 -70.12 11.11
C ASN A 131 69.01 -69.01 11.39
N GLU A 132 69.92 -69.30 12.32
CA GLU A 132 71.01 -68.40 12.68
C GLU A 132 72.04 -68.29 11.54
N PHE A 133 72.72 -67.16 11.48
CA PHE A 133 73.88 -66.96 10.61
C PHE A 133 74.95 -66.14 11.32
N LYS A 134 76.21 -66.31 10.91
CA LYS A 134 77.35 -65.61 11.51
C LYS A 134 78.01 -64.66 10.53
N PHE A 135 78.45 -63.50 11.02
CA PHE A 135 79.34 -62.60 10.30
C PHE A 135 80.43 -62.07 11.24
N THR A 136 81.55 -61.62 10.71
CA THR A 136 82.68 -61.16 11.53
C THR A 136 82.89 -59.65 11.41
N VAL A 137 83.10 -58.97 12.53
CA VAL A 137 83.49 -57.56 12.53
C VAL A 137 84.99 -57.45 12.75
N LYS A 138 85.71 -56.97 11.74
CA LYS A 138 87.17 -56.80 11.81
C LYS A 138 87.53 -55.35 12.07
N ASP A 139 88.70 -55.17 12.68
CA ASP A 139 89.27 -53.85 12.81
C ASP A 139 89.76 -53.35 11.44
N ALA A 140 89.47 -52.09 11.12
CA ALA A 140 89.96 -51.49 9.88
C ALA A 140 91.48 -51.31 9.94
N LEU A 141 92.19 -51.60 8.84
CA LEU A 141 93.67 -51.51 8.75
C LEU A 141 94.23 -50.14 9.19
N ILE A 142 93.43 -49.07 9.09
CA ILE A 142 93.81 -47.71 9.51
C ILE A 142 94.03 -47.58 11.03
N ASN A 143 93.50 -48.51 11.84
CA ASN A 143 93.69 -48.56 13.29
C ASN A 143 94.97 -49.31 13.72
N SER A 144 95.64 -50.04 12.81
CA SER A 144 96.88 -50.78 13.09
C SER A 144 98.18 -49.95 12.98
N ILE A 145 98.06 -48.63 12.76
CA ILE A 145 99.18 -47.67 12.80
C ILE A 145 99.19 -46.99 14.17
N SER A 146 100.28 -47.17 14.93
CA SER A 146 100.44 -46.62 16.28
C SER A 146 100.50 -45.08 16.30
N GLY A 147 99.32 -44.49 16.38
CA GLY A 147 99.03 -43.09 16.73
C GLY A 147 97.63 -42.96 17.34
N VAL A 148 97.10 -44.08 17.84
CA VAL A 148 95.73 -44.33 18.29
C VAL A 148 95.51 -43.70 19.67
N THR A 149 95.30 -42.39 19.67
CA THR A 149 94.40 -41.67 20.59
C THR A 149 94.16 -40.24 20.09
N LYS A 150 95.07 -39.68 19.26
CA LYS A 150 94.93 -38.31 18.75
C LYS A 150 93.90 -38.20 17.62
N ILE A 151 93.85 -39.12 16.66
CA ILE A 151 92.97 -38.97 15.48
C ILE A 151 91.51 -39.33 15.79
N GLU A 152 91.26 -40.33 16.63
CA GLU A 152 89.91 -40.69 17.09
C GLU A 152 89.32 -39.61 18.01
N LYS A 153 90.09 -39.11 18.99
CA LYS A 153 89.70 -37.92 19.75
C LYS A 153 89.51 -36.69 18.87
N ILE A 154 90.31 -36.48 17.82
CA ILE A 154 90.10 -35.34 16.90
C ILE A 154 88.79 -35.49 16.12
N ARG A 155 88.40 -36.68 15.66
CA ARG A 155 87.08 -36.90 15.02
C ARG A 155 85.90 -36.78 15.99
N GLU A 156 86.04 -37.25 17.22
CA GLU A 156 85.01 -37.07 18.24
C GLU A 156 84.91 -35.60 18.67
N PHE A 157 86.03 -34.89 18.79
CA PHE A 157 86.04 -33.45 19.01
C PHE A 157 85.46 -32.67 17.81
N ASP A 158 85.72 -33.09 16.57
CA ASP A 158 85.13 -32.45 15.39
C ASP A 158 83.61 -32.71 15.32
N LYS A 159 83.14 -33.92 15.64
CA LYS A 159 81.70 -34.20 15.76
C LYS A 159 81.05 -33.43 16.91
N MET A 160 81.69 -33.38 18.08
CA MET A 160 81.21 -32.61 19.22
C MET A 160 81.19 -31.12 18.88
N ARG A 161 82.19 -30.63 18.15
CA ARG A 161 82.25 -29.27 17.63
C ARG A 161 81.15 -28.99 16.62
N ASP A 162 80.83 -29.93 15.74
CA ASP A 162 79.72 -29.80 14.79
C ASP A 162 78.36 -29.84 15.47
N GLU A 163 78.18 -30.67 16.50
CA GLU A 163 76.95 -30.69 17.30
C GLU A 163 76.80 -29.43 18.16
N ILE A 164 77.88 -28.95 18.79
CA ILE A 164 77.91 -27.67 19.49
C ILE A 164 77.59 -26.53 18.51
N ARG A 165 78.13 -26.55 17.28
CA ARG A 165 77.80 -25.57 16.24
C ARG A 165 76.32 -25.64 15.87
N LYS A 166 75.77 -26.83 15.66
CA LYS A 166 74.35 -27.02 15.38
C LYS A 166 73.47 -26.48 16.51
N ARG A 167 73.78 -26.82 17.76
CA ARG A 167 73.05 -26.29 18.93
C ARG A 167 73.22 -24.78 19.08
N MET A 168 74.40 -24.23 18.77
CA MET A 168 74.62 -22.78 18.75
C MET A 168 73.73 -22.12 17.69
N THR A 169 73.61 -22.72 16.50
CA THR A 169 72.71 -22.24 15.43
C THR A 169 71.23 -22.35 15.81
N ASP A 170 70.82 -23.43 16.48
CA ASP A 170 69.45 -23.59 16.98
C ASP A 170 69.15 -22.56 18.09
N ILE A 171 70.10 -22.30 18.99
CA ILE A 171 70.00 -21.25 20.01
C ILE A 171 69.96 -19.86 19.38
N GLU A 172 70.83 -19.57 18.40
CA GLU A 172 70.81 -18.30 17.65
C GLU A 172 69.47 -18.10 16.94
N THR A 173 68.91 -19.17 16.35
CA THR A 173 67.59 -19.15 15.71
C THR A 173 66.47 -18.92 16.73
N ALA A 174 66.52 -19.60 17.89
CA ALA A 174 65.56 -19.42 18.97
C ALA A 174 65.66 -18.02 19.61
N MET A 175 66.85 -17.45 19.75
CA MET A 175 67.09 -16.09 20.23
C MET A 175 66.60 -15.05 19.22
N LYS A 176 66.82 -15.29 17.92
CA LYS A 176 66.28 -14.45 16.84
C LYS A 176 64.75 -14.46 16.85
N ASN A 177 64.14 -15.63 16.98
CA ASN A 177 62.69 -15.75 17.15
C ASN A 177 62.22 -15.13 18.48
N GLY A 178 63.02 -15.20 19.55
CA GLY A 178 62.75 -14.56 20.84
C GLY A 178 62.63 -13.03 20.73
N SER A 179 63.53 -12.41 19.94
CA SER A 179 63.41 -10.99 19.59
C SER A 179 62.10 -10.68 18.87
N ASP A 180 61.66 -11.55 17.96
CA ASP A 180 60.37 -11.40 17.27
C ASP A 180 59.16 -11.54 18.20
N TYR A 181 59.22 -12.45 19.19
CA TYR A 181 58.18 -12.56 20.22
C TYR A 181 58.09 -11.32 21.10
N VAL A 182 59.23 -10.72 21.49
CA VAL A 182 59.26 -9.46 22.25
C VAL A 182 58.67 -8.32 21.42
N ILE A 183 59.02 -8.20 20.14
CA ILE A 183 58.45 -7.21 19.23
C ILE A 183 56.93 -7.38 19.08
N ARG A 184 56.44 -8.63 18.99
CA ARG A 184 54.98 -8.90 18.94
C ARG A 184 54.28 -8.49 20.24
N MET A 185 54.91 -8.71 21.40
CA MET A 185 54.37 -8.27 22.69
C MET A 185 54.34 -6.75 22.80
N GLU A 186 55.41 -6.05 22.42
CA GLU A 186 55.45 -4.59 22.37
C GLU A 186 54.38 -4.03 21.44
N ASN A 187 54.25 -4.59 20.23
CA ASN A 187 53.21 -4.18 19.29
C ASN A 187 51.80 -4.44 19.84
N THR A 188 51.57 -5.57 20.52
CA THR A 188 50.27 -5.87 21.14
C THR A 188 49.96 -4.88 22.26
N LEU A 189 50.95 -4.55 23.10
CA LEU A 189 50.83 -3.55 24.16
C LEU A 189 50.56 -2.15 23.59
N THR A 190 51.34 -1.71 22.60
CA THR A 190 51.15 -0.42 21.94
C THR A 190 49.79 -0.32 21.28
N ASN A 191 49.33 -1.37 20.59
CA ASN A 191 48.00 -1.42 20.00
C ASN A 191 46.89 -1.37 21.06
N GLY A 192 47.05 -2.12 22.16
CA GLY A 192 46.11 -2.11 23.29
C GLY A 192 46.01 -0.73 23.94
N LEU A 193 47.16 -0.08 24.21
CA LEU A 193 47.21 1.28 24.74
C LEU A 193 46.56 2.30 23.78
N LYS A 194 46.81 2.16 22.48
CA LYS A 194 46.18 3.01 21.47
C LYS A 194 44.66 2.84 21.47
N GLN A 195 44.16 1.61 21.45
CA GLN A 195 42.71 1.34 21.49
C GLN A 195 42.05 1.91 22.77
N ILE A 196 42.72 1.79 23.92
CA ILE A 196 42.24 2.36 25.18
C ILE A 196 42.20 3.89 25.09
N ASN A 197 43.26 4.52 24.59
CA ASN A 197 43.30 5.98 24.44
C ASN A 197 42.24 6.48 23.46
N ASP A 198 42.07 5.82 22.32
CA ASP A 198 41.05 6.15 21.32
C ASP A 198 39.64 6.00 21.93
N LEU A 199 39.41 4.94 22.71
CA LEU A 199 38.15 4.73 23.43
C LEU A 199 37.89 5.83 24.46
N VAL A 200 38.90 6.21 25.25
CA VAL A 200 38.80 7.28 26.26
C VAL A 200 38.52 8.63 25.59
N VAL A 201 39.19 8.95 24.48
CA VAL A 201 38.98 10.17 23.71
C VAL A 201 37.54 10.21 23.18
N LYS A 202 37.08 9.10 22.58
CA LYS A 202 35.72 8.98 22.08
C LYS A 202 34.68 9.12 23.19
N ALA A 203 34.84 8.41 24.30
CA ALA A 203 33.93 8.48 25.44
C ALA A 203 33.88 9.90 26.03
N THR A 204 35.03 10.57 26.15
CA THR A 204 35.10 11.96 26.62
C THR A 204 34.36 12.91 25.68
N LYS A 205 34.52 12.72 24.37
CA LYS A 205 33.80 13.51 23.36
C LYS A 205 32.29 13.27 23.44
N ASP A 206 31.86 12.01 23.47
CA ASP A 206 30.43 11.65 23.52
C ASP A 206 29.76 12.19 24.79
N ILE A 207 30.46 12.14 25.94
CA ILE A 207 30.01 12.75 27.20
C ILE A 207 29.89 14.27 27.05
N ASN A 208 30.91 14.94 26.55
CA ASN A 208 30.91 16.40 26.39
C ASN A 208 29.81 16.87 25.42
N ASP A 209 29.63 16.17 24.30
CA ASP A 209 28.58 16.47 23.32
C ASP A 209 27.18 16.27 23.92
N THR A 210 27.01 15.20 24.73
CA THR A 210 25.76 14.94 25.46
C THR A 210 25.49 16.04 26.49
N VAL A 211 26.51 16.45 27.25
CA VAL A 211 26.40 17.53 28.24
C VAL A 211 26.06 18.86 27.57
N ALA A 212 26.73 19.21 26.48
CA ALA A 212 26.44 20.44 25.73
C ALA A 212 24.99 20.43 25.20
N SER A 213 24.56 19.31 24.62
CA SER A 213 23.18 19.14 24.13
C SER A 213 22.16 19.28 25.25
N ALA A 214 22.42 18.66 26.41
CA ALA A 214 21.55 18.76 27.58
C ALA A 214 21.47 20.19 28.12
N GLN A 215 22.59 20.92 28.17
CA GLN A 215 22.63 22.33 28.56
C GLN A 215 21.80 23.21 27.63
N THR A 216 21.91 23.00 26.31
CA THR A 216 21.08 23.72 25.33
C THR A 216 19.60 23.46 25.55
N VAL A 217 19.19 22.19 25.65
CA VAL A 217 17.78 21.82 25.87
C VAL A 217 17.25 22.42 27.18
N LEU A 218 18.04 22.36 28.25
CA LEU A 218 17.67 22.89 29.56
C LEU A 218 17.52 24.41 29.53
N ASN A 219 18.45 25.12 28.90
CA ASN A 219 18.38 26.58 28.76
C ASN A 219 17.19 27.01 27.90
N THR A 220 16.97 26.37 26.75
CA THR A 220 15.80 26.66 25.89
C THR A 220 14.49 26.39 26.63
N THR A 221 14.37 25.27 27.35
CA THR A 221 13.16 24.93 28.11
C THR A 221 12.92 25.93 29.24
N LYS A 222 13.97 26.31 29.96
CA LYS A 222 13.95 27.33 31.00
C LYS A 222 13.46 28.68 30.45
N ASP A 223 14.06 29.15 29.36
CA ASP A 223 13.74 30.46 28.79
C ASP A 223 12.31 30.50 28.24
N ASN A 224 11.86 29.43 27.55
CA ASN A 224 10.49 29.32 27.07
C ASN A 224 9.47 29.33 28.22
N THR A 225 9.77 28.63 29.30
CA THR A 225 8.91 28.58 30.50
C THR A 225 8.83 29.95 31.15
N ILE A 226 9.98 30.61 31.37
CA ILE A 226 10.05 31.95 31.96
C ILE A 226 9.26 32.95 31.10
N ASN A 227 9.44 32.93 29.78
CA ASN A 227 8.74 33.83 28.87
C ASN A 227 7.22 33.62 28.91
N THR A 228 6.78 32.36 28.93
CA THR A 228 5.34 32.01 29.01
C THR A 228 4.71 32.52 30.32
N VAL A 229 5.38 32.27 31.45
CA VAL A 229 4.90 32.71 32.77
C VAL A 229 4.90 34.24 32.87
N THR A 230 5.95 34.89 32.34
CA THR A 230 6.06 36.35 32.33
C THR A 230 4.92 36.97 31.52
N LYS A 231 4.62 36.44 30.34
CA LYS A 231 3.51 36.90 29.50
C LYS A 231 2.16 36.74 30.21
N ALA A 232 1.89 35.56 30.78
CA ALA A 232 0.65 35.31 31.51
C ALA A 232 0.48 36.27 32.71
N ARG A 233 1.57 36.53 33.46
CA ARG A 233 1.59 37.52 34.54
C ARG A 233 1.24 38.92 34.02
N ASP A 234 1.87 39.33 32.93
CA ASP A 234 1.67 40.67 32.36
C ASP A 234 0.26 40.85 31.80
N ASP A 235 -0.30 39.82 31.16
CA ASP A 235 -1.69 39.80 30.68
C ASP A 235 -2.68 40.00 31.84
N VAL A 236 -2.50 39.26 32.95
CA VAL A 236 -3.34 39.42 34.15
C VAL A 236 -3.19 40.81 34.75
N LEU A 237 -1.96 41.32 34.86
CA LEU A 237 -1.71 42.65 35.42
C LEU A 237 -2.34 43.75 34.56
N ASN A 238 -2.29 43.61 33.24
CA ASN A 238 -2.92 44.52 32.30
C ASN A 238 -4.45 44.46 32.38
N ALA A 239 -5.04 43.27 32.50
CA ALA A 239 -6.48 43.12 32.70
C ALA A 239 -6.98 43.83 33.99
N ILE A 240 -6.19 43.75 35.06
CA ILE A 240 -6.44 44.48 36.31
C ILE A 240 -6.33 46.00 36.09
N LYS A 241 -5.24 46.48 35.46
CA LYS A 241 -5.02 47.91 35.19
C LYS A 241 -6.09 48.52 34.27
N ASN A 242 -6.60 47.74 33.34
CA ASN A 242 -7.62 48.16 32.38
C ASN A 242 -9.05 47.97 32.88
N ASN A 243 -9.24 47.72 34.18
CA ASN A 243 -10.55 47.53 34.83
C ASN A 243 -11.42 46.45 34.17
N GLN A 244 -10.81 45.45 33.53
CA GLN A 244 -11.53 44.27 33.01
C GLN A 244 -11.92 43.30 34.14
N VAL A 245 -11.31 43.48 35.32
CA VAL A 245 -11.64 42.76 36.54
C VAL A 245 -12.09 43.78 37.58
N VAL A 246 -13.29 43.59 38.12
CA VAL A 246 -13.87 44.43 39.18
C VAL A 246 -14.08 43.62 40.45
N LYS A 247 -13.93 44.27 41.61
CA LYS A 247 -14.27 43.62 42.88
C LYS A 247 -15.77 43.48 42.99
N LEU A 248 -16.21 42.39 43.60
CA LEU A 248 -17.65 42.15 43.84
C LEU A 248 -18.31 43.28 44.65
N SER A 249 -17.56 43.93 45.55
CA SER A 249 -18.00 45.09 46.32
C SER A 249 -18.32 46.32 45.46
N ASP A 250 -17.73 46.41 44.27
CA ASP A 250 -17.81 47.59 43.41
C ASP A 250 -18.93 47.42 42.34
N LEU A 251 -19.47 46.20 42.19
CA LEU A 251 -20.56 45.91 41.24
C LEU A 251 -21.82 46.74 41.51
N PRO A 252 -22.33 46.86 42.76
CA PRO A 252 -23.56 47.59 43.02
C PRO A 252 -23.49 49.07 42.63
N SER A 253 -22.36 49.74 42.90
CA SER A 253 -22.19 51.15 42.54
C SER A 253 -22.08 51.34 41.03
N GLN A 254 -21.35 50.46 40.33
CA GLN A 254 -21.24 50.48 38.87
C GLN A 254 -22.59 50.18 38.18
N PHE A 255 -23.31 49.15 38.63
CA PHE A 255 -24.60 48.76 38.07
C PHE A 255 -25.68 49.83 38.31
N ASN A 256 -25.67 50.48 39.47
CA ASN A 256 -26.60 51.58 39.77
C ASN A 256 -26.32 52.86 39.00
N ALA A 257 -25.07 53.06 38.56
CA ALA A 257 -24.67 54.20 37.73
C ALA A 257 -25.11 54.05 36.25
N LEU A 258 -25.47 52.84 35.80
CA LEU A 258 -25.97 52.62 34.45
C LEU A 258 -27.38 53.21 34.27
N ALA A 259 -27.62 53.78 33.08
CA ALA A 259 -28.92 54.31 32.67
C ALA A 259 -29.81 53.19 32.12
N TRP A 260 -30.38 52.38 33.02
CA TRP A 260 -31.37 51.34 32.69
C TRP A 260 -32.71 51.62 33.39
N GLN A 261 -33.77 50.92 32.97
CA GLN A 261 -35.13 51.12 33.49
C GLN A 261 -35.30 50.53 34.90
N LYS A 262 -35.26 51.38 35.93
CA LYS A 262 -35.26 50.98 37.35
C LYS A 262 -36.65 50.70 37.94
N TYR A 263 -37.71 51.11 37.26
CA TYR A 263 -39.08 50.88 37.73
C TYR A 263 -39.53 49.44 37.45
N GLN A 264 -39.94 48.74 38.51
CA GLN A 264 -40.50 47.41 38.42
C GLN A 264 -41.90 47.45 37.77
N LEU A 265 -42.13 46.61 36.75
CA LEU A 265 -43.45 46.44 36.11
C LEU A 265 -44.34 45.41 36.84
N THR A 266 -43.74 44.51 37.62
CA THR A 266 -44.39 43.48 38.43
C THR A 266 -43.76 43.44 39.81
N ARG A 267 -44.42 42.78 40.76
CA ARG A 267 -43.81 42.43 42.06
C ARG A 267 -42.69 41.40 41.83
N ASP A 268 -41.83 41.21 42.83
CA ASP A 268 -40.79 40.17 42.80
C ASP A 268 -41.38 38.75 42.66
N THR A 269 -42.65 38.58 43.02
CA THR A 269 -43.43 37.33 42.82
C THR A 269 -43.89 37.12 41.37
N GLY A 270 -43.62 38.04 40.45
CA GLY A 270 -44.09 37.99 39.06
C GLY A 270 -45.56 38.42 38.85
N THR A 271 -46.28 38.76 39.92
CA THR A 271 -47.69 39.22 39.84
C THR A 271 -47.76 40.74 39.61
N ILE A 272 -48.79 41.20 38.88
CA ILE A 272 -49.09 42.63 38.75
C ILE A 272 -49.52 43.26 40.09
N PHE A 273 -49.33 44.56 40.24
CA PHE A 273 -49.73 45.30 41.44
C PHE A 273 -51.25 45.41 41.53
N GLN A 274 -51.80 45.44 42.75
CA GLN A 274 -53.20 45.80 42.99
C GLN A 274 -53.29 47.25 43.47
N VAL A 275 -54.17 48.03 42.84
CA VAL A 275 -54.49 49.40 43.22
C VAL A 275 -55.98 49.49 43.54
N VAL A 276 -56.31 50.07 44.69
CA VAL A 276 -57.69 50.21 45.16
C VAL A 276 -58.20 51.61 44.85
N GLY A 277 -59.42 51.75 44.35
CA GLY A 277 -60.11 53.04 44.30
C GLY A 277 -59.67 54.01 43.21
N VAL A 278 -59.19 53.53 42.05
CA VAL A 278 -58.73 54.42 40.96
C VAL A 278 -59.91 55.15 40.33
N ASP A 279 -59.82 56.48 40.27
CA ASP A 279 -60.70 57.32 39.45
C ASP A 279 -60.15 57.40 38.02
N PHE A 280 -60.90 56.88 37.05
CA PHE A 280 -60.46 56.84 35.66
C PHE A 280 -60.62 58.15 34.88
N ASP A 281 -61.23 59.19 35.44
CA ASP A 281 -61.18 60.57 34.89
C ASP A 281 -59.95 61.35 35.36
N LYS A 282 -59.35 60.94 36.48
CA LYS A 282 -58.08 61.49 37.01
C LYS A 282 -57.12 60.38 37.46
N PRO A 283 -56.78 59.41 36.59
CA PRO A 283 -55.97 58.26 36.97
C PRO A 283 -54.59 58.66 37.47
N GLU A 284 -54.03 59.77 37.01
CA GLU A 284 -52.75 60.31 37.47
C GLU A 284 -52.70 60.62 38.98
N ASP A 285 -53.80 60.93 39.65
CA ASP A 285 -53.81 61.25 41.09
C ASP A 285 -53.38 60.03 41.93
N THR A 286 -53.67 58.82 41.43
CA THR A 286 -53.27 57.57 42.08
C THR A 286 -52.06 56.93 41.42
N LEU A 287 -51.93 57.04 40.09
CA LEU A 287 -50.97 56.29 39.30
C LEU A 287 -49.70 57.09 38.97
N GLY A 288 -49.76 58.43 39.03
CA GLY A 288 -48.70 59.35 38.62
C GLY A 288 -48.40 59.34 37.11
N ASP A 289 -47.26 59.91 36.75
CA ASP A 289 -46.76 60.03 35.37
C ASP A 289 -45.77 58.89 35.03
N LYS A 290 -46.21 57.65 35.21
CA LYS A 290 -45.39 56.45 34.93
C LYS A 290 -46.21 55.37 34.25
N SER A 291 -45.62 54.71 33.27
CA SER A 291 -46.24 53.56 32.60
C SER A 291 -46.24 52.34 33.53
N GLN A 292 -47.38 51.68 33.67
CA GLN A 292 -47.55 50.51 34.54
C GLN A 292 -48.73 49.63 34.14
N VAL A 293 -48.67 48.37 34.56
CA VAL A 293 -49.75 47.39 34.43
C VAL A 293 -50.18 46.98 35.84
N PHE A 294 -51.48 47.09 36.12
CA PHE A 294 -52.00 46.82 37.46
C PHE A 294 -53.42 46.28 37.40
N TYR A 295 -53.79 45.60 38.47
CA TYR A 295 -55.16 45.21 38.75
C TYR A 295 -55.84 46.29 39.57
N VAL A 296 -57.00 46.77 39.13
CA VAL A 296 -57.83 47.70 39.89
C VAL A 296 -58.90 46.94 40.66
N SER A 297 -59.12 47.32 41.91
CA SER A 297 -60.32 46.95 42.67
C SER A 297 -61.06 48.21 43.10
N GLN A 298 -62.36 48.30 42.81
CA GLN A 298 -63.23 49.44 43.13
C GLN A 298 -62.91 50.72 42.32
N GLY A 299 -62.69 50.60 41.02
CA GLY A 299 -62.54 51.76 40.13
C GLY A 299 -63.83 52.57 39.98
N THR A 300 -63.70 53.85 39.63
CA THR A 300 -64.79 54.78 39.34
C THR A 300 -64.58 55.49 37.99
N ASN A 301 -65.63 56.07 37.39
CA ASN A 301 -65.59 56.68 36.04
C ASN A 301 -65.17 55.70 34.92
N LEU A 302 -65.66 54.48 35.04
CA LEU A 302 -65.40 53.34 34.15
C LEU A 302 -66.19 53.44 32.84
N PRO A 303 -65.81 52.66 31.80
CA PRO A 303 -66.65 52.53 30.61
C PRO A 303 -68.06 52.04 30.97
N PRO A 304 -69.11 52.47 30.24
CA PRO A 304 -70.47 52.06 30.53
C PRO A 304 -70.65 50.55 30.60
N ARG A 305 -71.45 50.08 31.57
CA ARG A 305 -71.83 48.65 31.74
C ARG A 305 -70.64 47.71 31.97
N THR A 306 -69.62 48.16 32.68
CA THR A 306 -68.46 47.33 33.08
C THR A 306 -68.44 47.09 34.59
N GLN A 307 -67.71 46.06 35.03
CA GLN A 307 -67.46 45.83 36.46
C GLN A 307 -66.50 46.90 37.01
N SER A 308 -66.42 47.04 38.34
CA SER A 308 -65.50 48.01 38.98
C SER A 308 -64.10 47.46 39.26
N ASN A 309 -63.78 46.29 38.71
CA ASN A 309 -62.50 45.62 38.88
C ASN A 309 -62.03 44.98 37.57
N GLY A 310 -60.72 44.91 37.37
CA GLY A 310 -60.14 44.42 36.12
C GLY A 310 -58.67 44.79 35.96
N VAL A 311 -58.10 44.44 34.82
CA VAL A 311 -56.71 44.76 34.49
C VAL A 311 -56.64 46.07 33.71
N VAL A 312 -55.68 46.91 34.07
CA VAL A 312 -55.43 48.20 33.43
C VAL A 312 -54.02 48.22 32.86
N TYR A 313 -53.90 48.67 31.60
CA TYR A 313 -52.63 49.06 31.01
C TYR A 313 -52.62 50.58 30.91
N TYR A 314 -51.71 51.21 31.64
CA TYR A 314 -51.55 52.66 31.68
C TYR A 314 -50.19 53.04 31.11
N TYR A 315 -50.21 53.76 30.00
CA TYR A 315 -49.00 54.19 29.28
C TYR A 315 -48.88 55.71 29.38
N CYS A 316 -47.76 56.17 29.93
CA CYS A 316 -47.43 57.59 30.04
C CYS A 316 -46.36 57.94 29.02
N VAL A 317 -46.69 58.80 28.06
CA VAL A 317 -45.72 59.38 27.12
C VAL A 317 -45.15 60.67 27.73
N THR A 318 -46.04 61.54 28.19
CA THR A 318 -45.75 62.71 29.02
C THR A 318 -46.90 62.92 30.02
N SER A 319 -46.81 63.92 30.90
CA SER A 319 -47.91 64.31 31.80
C SER A 319 -49.23 64.60 31.04
N ASP A 320 -49.13 65.06 29.80
CA ASP A 320 -50.27 65.50 28.98
C ASP A 320 -50.73 64.48 27.94
N TYR A 321 -49.89 63.50 27.62
CA TYR A 321 -50.16 62.46 26.63
C TYR A 321 -50.06 61.07 27.25
N LYS A 322 -51.21 60.41 27.39
CA LYS A 322 -51.34 59.12 28.07
C LYS A 322 -52.31 58.20 27.34
N ARG A 323 -52.16 56.90 27.49
CA ARG A 323 -53.12 55.89 27.01
C ARG A 323 -53.52 55.00 28.16
N LEU A 324 -54.79 54.64 28.19
CA LEU A 324 -55.34 53.77 29.21
C LEU A 324 -56.23 52.74 28.56
N GLU A 325 -55.90 51.47 28.79
CA GLU A 325 -56.70 50.32 28.38
C GLU A 325 -57.26 49.65 29.63
N TYR A 326 -58.55 49.36 29.63
CA TYR A 326 -59.23 48.68 30.72
C TYR A 326 -59.90 47.41 30.23
N ARG A 327 -59.57 46.31 30.91
CA ARG A 327 -60.15 44.98 30.71
C ARG A 327 -60.94 44.59 31.96
N PRO A 328 -62.26 44.83 31.98
CA PRO A 328 -63.09 44.49 33.14
C PRO A 328 -63.14 42.97 33.36
N ASN A 329 -63.21 42.57 34.63
CA ASN A 329 -63.48 41.19 34.96
C ASN A 329 -64.88 40.75 34.50
N GLY A 330 -65.04 39.45 34.28
CA GLY A 330 -66.31 38.86 33.83
C GLY A 330 -66.69 39.15 32.38
N SER A 331 -65.77 39.68 31.56
CA SER A 331 -66.01 40.06 30.16
C SER A 331 -64.72 39.95 29.34
N ASN A 332 -64.84 39.62 28.04
CA ASN A 332 -63.73 39.65 27.07
C ASN A 332 -63.58 40.99 26.34
N LYS A 333 -64.36 42.00 26.74
CA LYS A 333 -64.29 43.35 26.16
C LYS A 333 -63.00 44.06 26.54
N ILE A 334 -62.50 44.84 25.60
CA ILE A 334 -61.37 45.75 25.81
C ILE A 334 -61.87 47.16 25.54
N PHE A 335 -61.66 48.05 26.51
CA PHE A 335 -61.94 49.47 26.37
C PHE A 335 -60.64 50.23 26.38
N TYR A 336 -60.53 51.25 25.53
CA TYR A 336 -59.40 52.16 25.57
C TYR A 336 -59.87 53.61 25.59
N ARG A 337 -59.09 54.46 26.26
CA ARG A 337 -59.18 55.91 26.18
C ARG A 337 -57.77 56.50 26.16
N ARG A 338 -57.67 57.78 25.82
CA ARG A 338 -56.39 58.48 25.75
C ARG A 338 -56.52 59.89 26.29
N LYS A 339 -55.42 60.39 26.85
CA LYS A 339 -55.23 61.78 27.25
C LYS A 339 -54.51 62.49 26.12
N GLU A 340 -55.08 63.56 25.62
CA GLU A 340 -54.48 64.42 24.60
C GLU A 340 -54.51 65.86 25.09
N ALA A 341 -53.34 66.53 25.05
CA ALA A 341 -53.18 67.91 25.48
C ALA A 341 -53.81 68.20 26.86
N GLY A 342 -53.58 67.34 27.84
CA GLY A 342 -54.06 67.55 29.21
C GLY A 342 -55.49 67.03 29.48
N THR A 343 -56.25 66.61 28.46
CA THR A 343 -57.66 66.21 28.60
C THR A 343 -57.87 64.74 28.26
N TRP A 344 -58.60 64.00 29.10
CA TRP A 344 -58.99 62.63 28.82
C TRP A 344 -60.20 62.57 27.89
N LEU A 345 -60.07 61.86 26.77
CA LEU A 345 -61.17 61.57 25.86
C LEU A 345 -62.08 60.47 26.41
N ASP A 346 -63.25 60.30 25.80
CA ASP A 346 -64.21 59.25 26.12
C ASP A 346 -63.67 57.84 25.85
N TRP A 347 -64.31 56.87 26.47
CA TRP A 347 -64.02 55.45 26.28
C TRP A 347 -64.50 54.94 24.93
N VAL A 348 -63.68 54.10 24.29
CA VAL A 348 -64.00 53.39 23.05
C VAL A 348 -63.85 51.88 23.28
N GLU A 349 -64.85 51.10 22.87
CA GLU A 349 -64.80 49.64 22.85
C GLU A 349 -64.08 49.15 21.58
N VAL A 350 -63.15 48.21 21.71
CA VAL A 350 -62.45 47.59 20.56
C VAL A 350 -63.29 46.46 19.99
N PHE A 351 -63.69 46.55 18.71
CA PHE A 351 -64.49 45.54 18.01
C PHE A 351 -63.62 44.53 17.24
N ASN A 352 -64.02 43.24 17.22
CA ASN A 352 -63.43 42.16 16.43
C ASN A 352 -64.45 41.62 15.40
N SER A 353 -64.75 42.33 14.30
CA SER A 353 -65.54 41.74 13.20
C SER A 353 -64.79 41.82 11.87
N GLU A 354 -64.61 40.65 11.24
CA GLU A 354 -63.89 40.41 9.98
C GLU A 354 -64.47 41.12 8.74
N SER A 355 -65.64 41.75 8.86
CA SER A 355 -66.40 42.29 7.72
C SER A 355 -65.73 43.47 6.98
N ASP A 356 -64.66 44.04 7.53
CA ASP A 356 -63.99 45.24 6.99
C ASP A 356 -62.67 44.97 6.24
N LEU A 357 -62.27 43.70 6.08
CA LEU A 357 -61.05 43.34 5.35
C LEU A 357 -61.39 42.99 3.89
N GLY A 358 -60.96 43.82 2.93
CA GLY A 358 -61.24 43.67 1.49
C GLY A 358 -60.83 42.33 0.88
N THR A 359 -61.68 41.32 0.97
CA THR A 359 -61.48 39.99 0.38
C THR A 359 -61.69 39.97 -1.13
N GLN A 360 -60.95 39.09 -1.82
CA GLN A 360 -61.01 38.89 -3.27
C GLN A 360 -62.44 38.57 -3.76
N LYS A 361 -63.02 39.45 -4.60
CA LYS A 361 -64.41 39.37 -5.09
C LYS A 361 -64.72 38.14 -5.95
N TYR A 362 -63.71 37.52 -6.57
CA TYR A 362 -63.86 36.33 -7.42
C TYR A 362 -62.91 35.23 -6.95
N LYS A 363 -63.46 34.18 -6.33
CA LYS A 363 -62.68 32.98 -5.96
C LYS A 363 -62.27 32.23 -7.22
N PHE A 364 -60.99 31.88 -7.38
CA PHE A 364 -60.53 31.08 -8.52
C PHE A 364 -60.97 29.60 -8.40
N THR A 365 -61.07 29.09 -7.18
CA THR A 365 -61.49 27.71 -6.82
C THR A 365 -62.74 27.72 -5.92
N ASN A 366 -63.24 26.54 -5.56
CA ASN A 366 -64.13 26.35 -4.40
C ASN A 366 -63.35 26.54 -3.08
N ASP A 367 -64.06 26.60 -1.96
CA ASP A 367 -63.49 26.82 -0.62
C ASP A 367 -62.63 25.66 -0.11
N ASP A 368 -62.83 24.47 -0.66
CA ASP A 368 -62.02 23.28 -0.41
C ASP A 368 -60.78 23.19 -1.32
N GLY A 369 -60.54 24.19 -2.18
CA GLY A 369 -59.44 24.23 -3.13
C GLY A 369 -59.69 23.50 -4.45
N THR A 370 -60.88 22.89 -4.66
CA THR A 370 -61.22 22.21 -5.91
C THR A 370 -61.54 23.18 -7.05
N ARG A 371 -61.29 22.76 -8.30
CA ARG A 371 -61.73 23.49 -9.49
C ARG A 371 -63.25 23.51 -9.56
N LYS A 372 -63.80 24.55 -10.21
CA LYS A 372 -65.24 24.68 -10.40
C LYS A 372 -65.70 23.79 -11.56
N TRP A 373 -66.51 22.78 -11.27
CA TRP A 373 -67.11 21.91 -12.29
C TRP A 373 -68.21 22.65 -13.06
N LEU A 374 -68.11 22.67 -14.40
CA LEU A 374 -69.07 23.33 -15.30
C LEU A 374 -70.02 22.37 -16.03
N GLY A 375 -69.86 21.05 -15.84
CA GLY A 375 -70.58 20.07 -16.66
C GLY A 375 -70.09 20.05 -18.11
N THR A 376 -70.96 19.65 -19.04
CA THR A 376 -70.68 19.77 -20.48
C THR A 376 -70.87 21.21 -20.93
N LEU A 377 -69.85 21.81 -21.53
CA LEU A 377 -69.94 23.18 -22.00
C LEU A 377 -70.99 23.31 -23.10
N SER A 378 -71.82 24.34 -22.98
CA SER A 378 -72.87 24.70 -23.94
C SER A 378 -72.66 26.10 -24.54
N SER A 379 -71.55 26.76 -24.24
CA SER A 379 -71.23 28.11 -24.71
C SER A 379 -69.72 28.25 -24.94
N PRO A 380 -69.28 29.20 -25.79
CA PRO A 380 -67.87 29.38 -26.10
C PRO A 380 -67.01 29.60 -24.86
N VAL A 381 -65.84 28.97 -24.78
CA VAL A 381 -64.97 29.05 -23.59
C VAL A 381 -64.59 30.48 -23.24
N GLU A 382 -64.49 31.39 -24.22
CA GLU A 382 -64.17 32.79 -24.00
C GLU A 382 -65.28 33.60 -23.32
N SER A 383 -66.49 33.05 -23.17
CA SER A 383 -67.57 33.68 -22.42
C SER A 383 -67.42 33.55 -20.90
N LEU A 384 -66.62 32.58 -20.43
CA LEU A 384 -66.44 32.31 -19.01
C LEU A 384 -65.67 33.43 -18.30
N GLU A 385 -66.07 33.75 -17.08
CA GLU A 385 -65.37 34.71 -16.21
C GLU A 385 -64.02 34.16 -15.70
N PRO A 386 -63.13 35.00 -15.13
CA PRO A 386 -61.88 34.52 -14.55
C PRO A 386 -62.10 33.45 -13.47
N GLY A 387 -61.37 32.35 -13.59
CA GLY A 387 -61.59 31.17 -12.74
C GLY A 387 -60.73 29.98 -13.17
N LEU A 388 -60.65 28.99 -12.29
CA LEU A 388 -60.11 27.67 -12.56
C LEU A 388 -61.28 26.68 -12.61
N TYR A 389 -61.51 26.10 -13.78
CA TYR A 389 -62.66 25.26 -14.06
C TYR A 389 -62.25 23.87 -14.51
N GLU A 390 -63.19 22.93 -14.40
CA GLU A 390 -63.15 21.62 -15.01
C GLU A 390 -64.49 21.41 -15.76
N CYS A 391 -64.45 20.84 -16.96
CA CYS A 391 -65.64 20.68 -17.79
C CYS A 391 -65.49 19.51 -18.77
N THR A 392 -66.61 19.10 -19.39
CA THR A 392 -66.59 18.26 -20.58
C THR A 392 -66.71 19.13 -21.82
N ILE A 393 -65.74 19.04 -22.72
CA ILE A 393 -65.84 19.59 -24.08
C ILE A 393 -66.65 18.59 -24.93
N PRO A 394 -67.73 19.02 -25.61
CA PRO A 394 -68.54 18.14 -26.45
C PRO A 394 -67.74 17.63 -27.66
N ALA A 395 -68.17 16.49 -28.23
CA ALA A 395 -67.53 15.89 -29.41
C ALA A 395 -67.41 16.87 -30.60
N ASN A 396 -68.42 17.72 -30.80
CA ASN A 396 -68.33 18.86 -31.71
C ASN A 396 -67.74 20.09 -31.00
N ALA A 397 -66.45 20.04 -30.66
CA ALA A 397 -65.77 21.07 -29.86
C ALA A 397 -65.87 22.50 -30.44
N ASN A 398 -66.11 22.62 -31.75
CA ASN A 398 -66.34 23.90 -32.43
C ASN A 398 -67.55 24.67 -31.86
N THR A 399 -68.58 23.99 -31.34
CA THR A 399 -69.75 24.66 -30.76
C THR A 399 -69.44 25.43 -29.49
N VAL A 400 -68.33 25.11 -28.82
CA VAL A 400 -67.84 25.79 -27.62
C VAL A 400 -66.49 26.47 -27.85
N ASN A 401 -66.08 26.62 -29.10
CA ASN A 401 -64.83 27.24 -29.51
C ASN A 401 -63.60 26.65 -28.77
N ALA A 402 -63.55 25.32 -28.68
CA ALA A 402 -62.44 24.56 -28.09
C ALA A 402 -61.72 23.69 -29.15
N PRO A 403 -60.48 23.26 -28.91
CA PRO A 403 -59.73 22.37 -29.80
C PRO A 403 -60.47 21.02 -30.01
N LEU A 404 -60.36 20.45 -31.20
CA LEU A 404 -60.91 19.12 -31.49
C LEU A 404 -60.00 18.03 -30.90
N ASP A 405 -60.62 16.97 -30.37
CA ASP A 405 -59.93 15.73 -30.07
C ASP A 405 -59.54 15.01 -31.37
N ILE A 406 -58.43 14.28 -31.36
CA ILE A 406 -57.91 13.56 -32.55
C ILE A 406 -58.91 12.54 -33.12
N ASN A 407 -59.81 12.00 -32.28
CA ASN A 407 -60.84 11.05 -32.68
C ASN A 407 -62.23 11.69 -32.75
N ASN A 408 -62.34 13.03 -32.75
CA ASN A 408 -63.61 13.77 -32.70
C ASN A 408 -64.54 13.33 -31.55
N SER A 409 -63.97 12.91 -30.41
CA SER A 409 -64.71 12.49 -29.23
C SER A 409 -64.87 13.62 -28.20
N SER A 410 -65.86 13.53 -27.32
CA SER A 410 -65.95 14.42 -26.16
C SER A 410 -64.83 14.13 -25.17
N TYR A 411 -64.30 15.14 -24.48
CA TYR A 411 -63.18 14.97 -23.54
C TYR A 411 -63.31 15.87 -22.32
N ILE A 412 -62.68 15.47 -21.20
CA ILE A 412 -62.58 16.29 -20.00
C ILE A 412 -61.43 17.30 -20.17
N ALA A 413 -61.72 18.55 -19.84
CA ALA A 413 -60.77 19.64 -19.92
C ALA A 413 -60.75 20.48 -18.65
N GLU A 414 -59.55 20.84 -18.24
CA GLU A 414 -59.31 21.88 -17.25
C GLU A 414 -59.11 23.22 -17.94
N LEU A 415 -59.81 24.26 -17.47
CA LEU A 415 -59.73 25.61 -18.03
C LEU A 415 -59.15 26.58 -17.00
N ASN A 416 -58.13 27.35 -17.39
CA ASN A 416 -57.60 28.44 -16.60
C ASN A 416 -57.85 29.75 -17.34
N ILE A 417 -58.63 30.64 -16.72
CA ILE A 417 -59.08 31.87 -17.37
C ILE A 417 -58.65 33.06 -16.53
N THR A 418 -57.92 33.98 -17.17
CA THR A 418 -57.53 35.26 -16.57
C THR A 418 -57.96 36.41 -17.46
N LYS A 419 -58.23 37.57 -16.85
CA LYS A 419 -58.61 38.79 -17.56
C LYS A 419 -57.78 39.96 -17.04
N SER A 420 -57.21 40.75 -17.94
CA SER A 420 -56.49 41.97 -17.58
C SER A 420 -57.44 43.15 -17.41
N SER A 421 -56.97 44.20 -16.72
CA SER A 421 -57.70 45.47 -16.58
C SER A 421 -58.03 46.14 -17.92
N SER A 422 -57.30 45.80 -18.99
CA SER A 422 -57.51 46.33 -20.35
C SER A 422 -58.40 45.44 -21.23
N GLY A 423 -59.13 44.47 -20.64
CA GLY A 423 -60.10 43.63 -21.35
C GLY A 423 -59.50 42.46 -22.14
N ARG A 424 -58.19 42.18 -22.02
CA ARG A 424 -57.56 41.00 -22.63
C ARG A 424 -57.86 39.77 -21.79
N LYS A 425 -58.11 38.63 -22.43
CA LYS A 425 -58.34 37.34 -21.75
C LYS A 425 -57.31 36.32 -22.20
N GLN A 426 -56.76 35.57 -21.27
CA GLN A 426 -55.99 34.36 -21.56
C GLN A 426 -56.78 33.15 -21.11
N ILE A 427 -56.79 32.13 -21.96
CA ILE A 427 -57.49 30.87 -21.74
C ILE A 427 -56.48 29.76 -21.98
N ILE A 428 -56.20 28.98 -20.95
CA ILE A 428 -55.43 27.74 -21.07
C ILE A 428 -56.42 26.61 -20.92
N LEU A 429 -56.47 25.73 -21.92
CA LEU A 429 -57.25 24.51 -21.92
C LEU A 429 -56.29 23.33 -21.86
N ILE A 430 -56.48 22.44 -20.90
CA ILE A 430 -55.68 21.23 -20.72
C ILE A 430 -56.62 20.04 -20.91
N GLN A 431 -56.42 19.27 -21.98
CA GLN A 431 -57.15 18.02 -22.18
C GLN A 431 -56.57 16.97 -21.21
N ASN A 432 -57.41 16.42 -20.34
CA ASN A 432 -56.94 15.61 -19.22
C ASN A 432 -56.32 14.27 -19.67
N TYR A 433 -56.80 13.68 -20.76
CA TYR A 433 -56.34 12.36 -21.23
C TYR A 433 -55.05 12.42 -22.08
N THR A 434 -55.01 13.30 -23.07
CA THR A 434 -53.83 13.42 -23.96
C THR A 434 -52.75 14.30 -23.35
N GLU A 435 -53.08 15.04 -22.28
CA GLU A 435 -52.24 16.08 -21.67
C GLU A 435 -51.98 17.26 -22.61
N ASP A 436 -52.69 17.38 -23.73
CA ASP A 436 -52.51 18.48 -24.67
C ASP A 436 -52.94 19.80 -24.04
N MET A 437 -52.06 20.78 -24.13
CA MET A 437 -52.22 22.12 -23.56
C MET A 437 -52.38 23.11 -24.70
N TRP A 438 -53.51 23.81 -24.69
CA TRP A 438 -53.85 24.80 -25.69
C TRP A 438 -53.94 26.17 -25.03
N LEU A 439 -53.28 27.15 -25.62
CA LEU A 439 -53.37 28.54 -25.22
C LEU A 439 -54.20 29.31 -26.25
N LYS A 440 -55.13 30.12 -25.75
CA LYS A 440 -55.89 31.08 -26.54
C LYS A 440 -55.85 32.45 -25.89
N THR A 441 -55.75 33.47 -26.72
CA THR A 441 -55.77 34.87 -26.29
C THR A 441 -56.93 35.59 -26.97
N ILE A 442 -57.79 36.21 -26.16
CA ILE A 442 -58.69 37.27 -26.63
C ILE A 442 -57.97 38.59 -26.39
N HIS A 443 -57.57 39.25 -27.46
CA HIS A 443 -56.87 40.53 -27.39
C HIS A 443 -57.84 41.68 -27.06
N THR A 444 -57.34 42.92 -26.98
CA THR A 444 -58.18 44.11 -26.84
C THR A 444 -59.24 44.15 -27.96
N ASN A 445 -60.42 44.69 -27.64
CA ASN A 445 -61.59 44.78 -28.53
C ASN A 445 -62.20 43.42 -28.91
N GLY A 446 -61.93 42.35 -28.16
CA GLY A 446 -62.56 41.04 -28.35
C GLY A 446 -61.97 40.21 -29.49
N ALA A 447 -60.83 40.62 -30.06
CA ALA A 447 -60.20 39.90 -31.17
C ALA A 447 -59.64 38.54 -30.72
N ASP A 448 -60.21 37.45 -31.26
CA ASP A 448 -59.77 36.08 -31.02
C ASP A 448 -58.48 35.77 -31.81
N ARG A 449 -57.42 35.36 -31.12
CA ARG A 449 -56.13 35.01 -31.72
C ARG A 449 -56.02 33.53 -32.07
N GLY A 450 -57.07 32.75 -31.86
CA GLY A 450 -57.12 31.31 -32.09
C GLY A 450 -56.39 30.51 -31.02
N TRP A 451 -56.39 29.19 -31.21
CA TRP A 451 -55.73 28.22 -30.33
C TRP A 451 -54.32 27.91 -30.80
N THR A 452 -53.37 27.82 -29.86
CA THR A 452 -51.99 27.38 -30.09
C THR A 452 -51.70 26.20 -29.17
N LEU A 453 -51.26 25.06 -29.72
CA LEU A 453 -50.76 23.93 -28.93
C LEU A 453 -49.39 24.30 -28.35
N ILE A 454 -49.23 24.26 -27.03
CA ILE A 454 -48.02 24.75 -26.35
C ILE A 454 -47.12 23.64 -25.79
N ASN A 455 -47.53 22.38 -25.87
CA ASN A 455 -46.73 21.20 -25.51
C ASN A 455 -46.72 20.12 -26.61
N PRO A 456 -46.26 20.42 -27.84
CA PRO A 456 -46.13 19.39 -28.86
C PRO A 456 -45.23 18.25 -28.36
N LYS A 457 -45.75 17.02 -28.32
CA LYS A 457 -44.97 15.84 -27.90
C LYS A 457 -43.88 15.56 -28.96
N PRO A 458 -42.60 15.37 -28.58
CA PRO A 458 -41.53 15.10 -29.53
C PRO A 458 -41.68 13.71 -30.17
N ASN A 459 -41.51 13.64 -31.50
CA ASN A 459 -41.45 12.40 -32.26
C ASN A 459 -40.01 11.87 -32.26
N PHE A 460 -39.59 11.26 -31.15
CA PHE A 460 -38.31 10.53 -31.07
C PHE A 460 -38.55 9.03 -31.28
N THR A 461 -37.86 8.42 -32.24
CA THR A 461 -37.84 6.95 -32.41
C THR A 461 -36.43 6.44 -32.67
N ASP A 462 -36.08 5.29 -32.10
CA ASP A 462 -34.79 4.59 -32.29
C ASP A 462 -35.10 3.09 -32.49
N THR A 463 -34.69 2.53 -33.63
CA THR A 463 -34.98 1.12 -33.97
C THR A 463 -34.15 0.11 -33.16
N GLY A 464 -33.19 0.56 -32.37
CA GLY A 464 -32.14 -0.30 -31.84
C GLY A 464 -31.15 -0.74 -32.93
N TRP A 465 -30.11 -1.48 -32.53
CA TRP A 465 -29.17 -2.08 -33.48
C TRP A 465 -29.78 -3.36 -34.05
N LEU A 466 -30.03 -3.36 -35.35
CA LEU A 466 -30.59 -4.47 -36.11
C LEU A 466 -29.47 -5.17 -36.92
N PRO A 467 -29.52 -6.49 -37.10
CA PRO A 467 -28.53 -7.23 -37.87
C PRO A 467 -28.57 -6.82 -39.35
N LEU A 468 -27.41 -6.58 -39.95
CA LEU A 468 -27.29 -6.33 -41.39
C LEU A 468 -27.07 -7.66 -42.11
N THR A 469 -28.03 -8.08 -42.93
CA THR A 469 -27.94 -9.34 -43.68
C THR A 469 -26.96 -9.18 -44.84
N LEU A 470 -25.84 -9.90 -44.78
CA LEU A 470 -24.81 -9.87 -45.81
C LEU A 470 -25.18 -10.79 -46.99
N ILE A 471 -24.83 -10.37 -48.20
CA ILE A 471 -25.08 -11.10 -49.46
C ILE A 471 -23.77 -11.28 -50.25
N ASN A 472 -23.85 -11.90 -51.44
CA ASN A 472 -22.71 -12.08 -52.35
C ASN A 472 -21.49 -12.79 -51.72
N ASN A 473 -21.73 -13.75 -50.83
CA ASN A 473 -20.72 -14.52 -50.08
C ASN A 473 -19.81 -13.67 -49.17
N VAL A 474 -20.17 -12.42 -48.90
CA VAL A 474 -19.48 -11.55 -47.95
C VAL A 474 -19.73 -12.05 -46.54
N GLN A 475 -18.70 -12.03 -45.70
CA GLN A 475 -18.77 -12.52 -44.32
C GLN A 475 -18.48 -11.40 -43.34
N ALA A 476 -19.02 -11.50 -42.13
CA ALA A 476 -18.55 -10.67 -41.03
C ALA A 476 -17.06 -10.94 -40.79
N TYR A 477 -16.27 -9.91 -40.50
CA TYR A 477 -14.84 -10.06 -40.30
C TYR A 477 -14.54 -11.00 -39.12
N SER A 478 -15.25 -10.81 -38.01
CA SER A 478 -15.25 -11.70 -36.84
C SER A 478 -16.52 -11.53 -36.01
N THR A 479 -16.68 -12.34 -34.97
CA THR A 479 -17.79 -12.24 -34.01
C THR A 479 -17.81 -10.92 -33.22
N ALA A 480 -16.69 -10.20 -33.16
CA ALA A 480 -16.61 -8.88 -32.52
C ALA A 480 -17.05 -7.73 -33.45
N TYR A 481 -17.09 -7.97 -34.76
CA TYR A 481 -17.36 -6.95 -35.78
C TYR A 481 -18.59 -7.29 -36.63
N VAL A 482 -19.63 -7.90 -36.03
CA VAL A 482 -20.87 -8.25 -36.73
C VAL A 482 -21.51 -7.00 -37.34
N PRO A 483 -21.76 -6.97 -38.67
CA PRO A 483 -22.41 -5.84 -39.32
C PRO A 483 -23.84 -5.61 -38.83
N GLN A 484 -24.15 -4.36 -38.47
CA GLN A 484 -25.45 -3.93 -37.95
C GLN A 484 -25.80 -2.53 -38.47
N TYR A 485 -27.10 -2.22 -38.47
CA TYR A 485 -27.62 -0.89 -38.77
C TYR A 485 -28.63 -0.42 -37.71
N LYS A 486 -28.90 0.89 -37.67
CA LYS A 486 -29.90 1.51 -36.79
C LYS A 486 -30.46 2.75 -37.47
N LEU A 487 -31.76 3.01 -37.32
CA LEU A 487 -32.41 4.26 -37.71
C LEU A 487 -32.82 5.04 -36.47
N VAL A 488 -32.51 6.34 -36.46
CA VAL A 488 -32.95 7.28 -35.41
C VAL A 488 -33.71 8.40 -36.09
N ASN A 489 -34.93 8.68 -35.64
CA ASN A 489 -35.69 9.85 -36.03
C ASN A 489 -35.80 10.77 -34.81
N ASN A 490 -35.25 11.96 -34.92
CA ASN A 490 -35.36 12.99 -33.90
C ASN A 490 -36.15 14.17 -34.46
N ASN A 491 -37.48 14.15 -34.27
CA ASN A 491 -38.37 15.23 -34.73
C ASN A 491 -38.27 15.56 -36.22
N GLY A 492 -38.09 14.55 -37.07
CA GLY A 492 -37.94 14.70 -38.53
C GLY A 492 -36.50 14.61 -39.02
N ASP A 493 -35.50 14.76 -38.15
CA ASP A 493 -34.09 14.53 -38.48
C ASP A 493 -33.80 13.02 -38.44
N ILE A 494 -33.79 12.38 -39.61
CA ILE A 494 -33.61 10.93 -39.75
C ILE A 494 -32.13 10.62 -40.03
N ILE A 495 -31.55 9.72 -39.23
CA ILE A 495 -30.15 9.30 -39.34
C ILE A 495 -30.06 7.78 -39.39
N LEU A 496 -29.41 7.27 -40.44
CA LEU A 496 -28.96 5.88 -40.56
C LEU A 496 -27.56 5.73 -39.96
N LYS A 497 -27.37 4.74 -39.09
CA LYS A 497 -26.07 4.38 -38.54
C LYS A 497 -25.71 2.97 -38.97
N LEU A 498 -24.48 2.78 -39.43
CA LEU A 498 -23.90 1.48 -39.75
C LEU A 498 -22.72 1.22 -38.81
N LYS A 499 -22.50 -0.03 -38.44
CA LYS A 499 -21.29 -0.45 -37.71
C LYS A 499 -20.92 -1.90 -38.04
N GLY A 500 -19.68 -2.25 -37.75
CA GLY A 500 -19.12 -3.58 -37.97
C GLY A 500 -18.10 -3.59 -39.11
N ALA A 501 -17.66 -4.79 -39.48
CA ALA A 501 -16.70 -4.98 -40.55
C ALA A 501 -16.94 -6.31 -41.27
N VAL A 502 -16.53 -6.34 -42.54
CA VAL A 502 -16.66 -7.52 -43.39
C VAL A 502 -15.29 -8.00 -43.87
N LYS A 503 -15.30 -9.22 -44.41
CA LYS A 503 -14.19 -9.87 -45.11
C LYS A 503 -14.72 -10.66 -46.30
N ASN A 504 -13.83 -11.40 -46.96
CA ASN A 504 -14.08 -12.19 -48.16
C ASN A 504 -14.43 -11.34 -49.39
N LEU A 505 -13.81 -10.16 -49.49
CA LEU A 505 -13.89 -9.26 -50.64
C LEU A 505 -12.56 -9.31 -51.39
N THR A 506 -12.54 -9.98 -52.54
CA THR A 506 -11.34 -10.11 -53.40
C THR A 506 -11.39 -9.23 -54.64
N THR A 507 -12.50 -8.49 -54.85
CA THR A 507 -12.68 -7.52 -55.93
C THR A 507 -13.51 -6.33 -55.46
N THR A 508 -13.36 -5.19 -56.14
CA THR A 508 -14.12 -3.96 -55.89
C THR A 508 -15.45 -3.97 -56.67
N GLY A 509 -16.40 -3.14 -56.25
CA GLY A 509 -17.72 -3.02 -56.88
C GLY A 509 -18.78 -3.99 -56.35
N VAL A 510 -18.50 -4.69 -55.25
CA VAL A 510 -19.39 -5.70 -54.65
C VAL A 510 -20.45 -5.03 -53.77
N VAL A 511 -21.72 -5.39 -53.95
CA VAL A 511 -22.79 -5.03 -53.00
C VAL A 511 -22.74 -6.02 -51.84
N ILE A 512 -22.60 -5.51 -50.61
CA ILE A 512 -22.42 -6.36 -49.42
C ILE A 512 -23.73 -6.62 -48.68
N ALA A 513 -24.72 -5.74 -48.82
CA ALA A 513 -26.04 -5.82 -48.19
C ALA A 513 -27.03 -4.86 -48.86
N THR A 514 -28.32 -5.09 -48.64
CA THR A 514 -29.40 -4.17 -49.06
C THR A 514 -30.27 -3.85 -47.85
N LEU A 515 -30.52 -2.56 -47.62
CA LEU A 515 -31.40 -2.09 -46.53
C LEU A 515 -32.87 -2.47 -46.81
N PRO A 516 -33.69 -2.71 -45.77
CA PRO A 516 -35.12 -2.91 -45.93
C PRO A 516 -35.80 -1.78 -46.71
N SER A 517 -36.85 -2.10 -47.46
CA SER A 517 -37.53 -1.16 -48.37
C SER A 517 -38.04 0.10 -47.68
N ASN A 518 -38.50 0.00 -46.43
CA ASN A 518 -38.97 1.13 -45.63
C ASN A 518 -37.84 2.09 -45.18
N ILE A 519 -36.58 1.65 -45.22
CA ILE A 519 -35.40 2.47 -44.95
C ILE A 519 -34.78 2.95 -46.26
N ALA A 520 -34.70 2.07 -47.26
CA ALA A 520 -34.23 2.41 -48.60
C ALA A 520 -35.03 3.58 -49.21
N SER A 521 -36.34 3.62 -49.00
CA SER A 521 -37.21 4.73 -49.46
C SER A 521 -36.88 6.08 -48.83
N LEU A 522 -36.16 6.09 -47.69
CA LEU A 522 -35.72 7.30 -47.03
C LEU A 522 -34.34 7.76 -47.53
N VAL A 523 -33.58 6.93 -48.24
CA VAL A 523 -32.27 7.30 -48.79
C VAL A 523 -32.47 8.15 -50.05
N THR A 524 -32.49 9.47 -49.90
CA THR A 524 -32.79 10.39 -51.01
C THR A 524 -31.60 10.69 -51.92
N MET A 525 -30.37 10.39 -51.49
CA MET A 525 -29.14 10.57 -52.26
C MET A 525 -28.09 9.49 -51.96
N THR A 526 -27.26 9.15 -52.95
CA THR A 526 -26.13 8.24 -52.73
C THR A 526 -25.12 8.87 -51.77
N SER A 527 -24.85 8.20 -50.66
CA SER A 527 -23.95 8.66 -49.62
C SER A 527 -22.63 7.88 -49.64
N PRO A 528 -21.55 8.42 -50.24
CA PRO A 528 -20.23 7.79 -50.18
C PRO A 528 -19.55 8.03 -48.84
N PHE A 529 -18.79 7.05 -48.35
CA PHE A 529 -17.97 7.16 -47.14
C PHE A 529 -16.68 6.34 -47.26
N VAL A 530 -15.69 6.65 -46.42
CA VAL A 530 -14.37 6.00 -46.43
C VAL A 530 -14.05 5.47 -45.05
N GLN A 531 -13.38 4.33 -44.98
CA GLN A 531 -12.94 3.69 -43.75
C GLN A 531 -11.50 3.16 -43.87
N SER A 532 -10.75 3.12 -42.78
CA SER A 532 -9.41 2.50 -42.75
C SER A 532 -9.51 0.99 -42.91
N SER A 533 -8.70 0.40 -43.79
CA SER A 533 -8.69 -1.04 -44.08
C SER A 533 -7.34 -1.68 -43.73
N SER A 534 -7.22 -3.00 -43.94
CA SER A 534 -5.97 -3.76 -43.73
C SER A 534 -4.73 -3.06 -44.28
N PHE A 535 -3.62 -3.15 -43.54
CA PHE A 535 -2.32 -2.68 -44.03
C PHE A 535 -1.89 -3.50 -45.25
N LYS A 536 -1.30 -2.81 -46.24
CA LYS A 536 -0.75 -3.45 -47.44
C LYS A 536 0.67 -3.00 -47.64
N ASN A 537 1.60 -3.96 -47.69
CA ASN A 537 3.04 -3.70 -47.83
C ASN A 537 3.55 -2.65 -46.83
N GLY A 538 3.10 -2.71 -45.58
CA GLY A 538 3.49 -1.78 -44.52
C GLY A 538 2.79 -0.41 -44.51
N ASN A 539 1.93 -0.12 -45.50
CA ASN A 539 1.21 1.15 -45.58
C ASN A 539 -0.23 1.03 -45.06
N ALA A 540 -0.69 2.06 -44.34
CA ALA A 540 -2.09 2.21 -43.98
C ALA A 540 -2.92 2.44 -45.25
N THR A 541 -4.06 1.77 -45.35
CA THR A 541 -4.93 1.86 -46.54
C THR A 541 -6.36 2.21 -46.16
N THR A 542 -7.16 2.59 -47.17
CA THR A 542 -8.58 2.87 -47.00
C THR A 542 -9.44 2.12 -48.00
N ALA A 543 -10.68 1.85 -47.58
CA ALA A 543 -11.77 1.32 -48.37
C ALA A 543 -12.85 2.40 -48.56
N ARG A 544 -13.32 2.55 -49.79
CA ARG A 544 -14.44 3.43 -50.15
C ARG A 544 -15.72 2.61 -50.26
N TRP A 545 -16.79 3.18 -49.73
CA TRP A 545 -18.12 2.61 -49.69
C TRP A 545 -19.16 3.62 -50.17
N SER A 546 -20.34 3.12 -50.50
CA SER A 546 -21.53 3.93 -50.73
C SER A 546 -22.79 3.25 -50.20
N VAL A 547 -23.72 4.06 -49.72
CA VAL A 547 -25.13 3.67 -49.58
C VAL A 547 -25.90 4.33 -50.71
N ASN A 548 -26.44 3.53 -51.62
CA ASN A 548 -27.16 4.00 -52.79
C ASN A 548 -28.64 4.28 -52.49
N THR A 549 -29.30 5.07 -53.33
CA THR A 549 -30.73 5.43 -53.18
C THR A 549 -31.70 4.25 -53.25
N ASN A 550 -31.26 3.11 -53.78
CA ASN A 550 -32.01 1.85 -53.75
C ASN A 550 -31.77 1.03 -52.45
N GLY A 551 -31.02 1.57 -51.49
CA GLY A 551 -30.69 0.92 -50.22
C GLY A 551 -29.50 -0.03 -50.27
N GLU A 552 -28.80 -0.18 -51.41
CA GLU A 552 -27.61 -1.03 -51.51
C GLU A 552 -26.42 -0.41 -50.78
N ILE A 553 -25.72 -1.23 -50.00
CA ILE A 553 -24.43 -0.89 -49.39
C ILE A 553 -23.34 -1.53 -50.24
N LYS A 554 -22.53 -0.70 -50.90
CA LYS A 554 -21.58 -1.13 -51.93
C LYS A 554 -20.15 -0.82 -51.52
N PHE A 555 -19.27 -1.79 -51.75
CA PHE A 555 -17.82 -1.64 -51.66
C PHE A 555 -17.29 -1.09 -52.99
N ASP A 556 -16.96 0.19 -53.03
CA ASP A 556 -16.65 0.87 -54.29
C ASP A 556 -15.20 0.70 -54.73
N GLY A 557 -14.26 0.69 -53.79
CA GLY A 557 -12.84 0.67 -54.13
C GLY A 557 -11.91 0.66 -52.92
N VAL A 558 -10.61 0.50 -53.18
CA VAL A 558 -9.55 0.55 -52.18
C VAL A 558 -8.44 1.51 -52.62
N SER A 559 -7.67 2.02 -51.66
CA SER A 559 -6.53 2.94 -51.91
C SER A 559 -5.23 2.23 -52.32
N PHE A 560 -5.29 0.93 -52.63
CA PHE A 560 -4.15 0.10 -53.01
C PHE A 560 -4.49 -0.76 -54.23
N SER A 561 -3.48 -1.39 -54.85
CA SER A 561 -3.72 -2.24 -56.03
C SER A 561 -4.68 -3.38 -55.71
N ASN A 562 -5.77 -3.52 -56.49
CA ASN A 562 -6.75 -4.60 -56.33
C ASN A 562 -6.11 -6.01 -56.33
N THR A 563 -4.97 -6.18 -56.99
CA THR A 563 -4.21 -7.45 -57.00
C THR A 563 -3.69 -7.88 -55.61
N LEU A 564 -3.64 -6.96 -54.64
CA LEU A 564 -3.20 -7.23 -53.27
C LEU A 564 -4.37 -7.53 -52.32
N MET A 565 -5.61 -7.54 -52.81
CA MET A 565 -6.79 -7.85 -51.99
C MET A 565 -6.79 -9.32 -51.58
N SER A 566 -7.17 -9.59 -50.34
CA SER A 566 -7.25 -10.93 -49.75
C SER A 566 -8.62 -11.18 -49.11
N ALA A 567 -9.03 -12.44 -49.06
CA ALA A 567 -10.25 -12.86 -48.40
C ALA A 567 -10.26 -12.53 -46.89
N ASP A 568 -9.09 -12.38 -46.27
CA ASP A 568 -8.97 -12.06 -44.85
C ASP A 568 -8.80 -10.57 -44.55
N ASP A 569 -8.96 -9.69 -45.55
CA ASP A 569 -8.83 -8.26 -45.33
C ASP A 569 -9.95 -7.68 -44.45
N PHE A 570 -9.56 -6.76 -43.57
CA PHE A 570 -10.43 -6.01 -42.69
C PHE A 570 -11.05 -4.83 -43.42
N TYR A 571 -12.37 -4.87 -43.59
CA TYR A 571 -13.15 -3.85 -44.27
C TYR A 571 -14.28 -3.34 -43.37
N PRO A 572 -14.02 -2.34 -42.52
CA PRO A 572 -15.03 -1.74 -41.66
C PRO A 572 -16.03 -0.90 -42.46
N ILE A 573 -17.27 -0.85 -41.96
CA ILE A 573 -18.40 -0.14 -42.59
C ILE A 573 -19.03 0.91 -41.66
N THR A 574 -18.35 1.27 -40.57
CA THR A 574 -18.92 2.10 -39.51
C THR A 574 -19.11 3.55 -39.96
N THR A 575 -20.34 4.04 -40.02
CA THR A 575 -20.65 5.40 -40.46
C THR A 575 -22.00 5.89 -39.94
N VAL A 576 -22.21 7.21 -40.04
CA VAL A 576 -23.46 7.90 -39.70
C VAL A 576 -23.88 8.71 -40.93
N ILE A 577 -25.08 8.45 -41.44
CA ILE A 577 -25.59 8.99 -42.70
C ILE A 577 -26.93 9.69 -42.42
N PRO A 578 -27.07 11.00 -42.70
CA PRO A 578 -28.37 11.66 -42.71
C PRO A 578 -29.18 11.20 -43.94
N LEU A 579 -30.48 10.93 -43.77
CA LEU A 579 -31.35 10.40 -44.83
C LEU A 579 -32.27 11.45 -45.45
#